data_AF-A0A1F9UB10-F1
#
_entry.id   AF-A0A1F9UB10-F1
#
_cell.length_a   1.000
_cell.length_b   1.000
_cell.length_c   1.000
_cell.angle_alpha   90.00
_cell.angle_beta   90.00
_cell.angle_gamma   90.00
#
_symmetry.space_group_name_H-M   'P 1'
#
loop_
_entity.id
_entity.type
_entity.pdbx_description
1 polymer ?
#
loop_
_entity_poly.entity_id
_entity_poly.type
_entity_poly.pdbx_seq_one_letter_code
_entity_poly.pdbx_strand_id
1 'polypeptide(L)'
;MTLTFRAASLALLCAFLASCNLIRPKQRESAEGEGMPATAAVVPVNNQSQDITMPVLIRYFLEEALDDKGFKVPIRFDELDNRLRQLGITEGAQVNDGNIQNIGQNLKVDGIVQGTLYEVSMNKGVKVLRASFRLVSVFSGRTLWEKQVEIEQKVGDRLPVKGTVTSDWTLKRARSMTRSGAGKLPKKLVRDALKTLKN
;
A
#
# COMPACT_ATOMS: atom_id res chain seq x y z
N MET A 1 -6.68 63.63 -47.89
CA MET A 1 -5.62 63.30 -46.90
C MET A 1 -6.30 62.69 -45.67
N THR A 2 -6.77 61.44 -45.76
CA THR A 2 -7.43 60.71 -44.65
C THR A 2 -7.38 59.20 -44.95
N LEU A 3 -6.24 58.59 -44.69
CA LEU A 3 -6.08 57.14 -44.61
C LEU A 3 -5.15 56.86 -43.44
N THR A 4 -5.32 55.70 -42.80
CA THR A 4 -4.43 55.12 -41.77
C THR A 4 -4.65 55.54 -40.30
N PHE A 5 -5.83 55.31 -39.72
CA PHE A 5 -5.92 55.32 -38.23
C PHE A 5 -6.83 54.26 -37.59
N ARG A 6 -7.33 53.27 -38.35
CA ARG A 6 -8.23 52.22 -37.80
C ARG A 6 -7.66 50.81 -37.75
N ALA A 7 -6.42 50.58 -38.22
CA ALA A 7 -5.85 49.23 -38.26
C ALA A 7 -5.00 48.87 -37.02
N ALA A 8 -4.60 49.84 -36.19
CA ALA A 8 -3.64 49.59 -35.11
C ALA A 8 -4.28 49.03 -33.82
N SER A 9 -5.59 49.18 -33.61
CA SER A 9 -6.24 48.79 -32.35
C SER A 9 -6.79 47.36 -32.31
N LEU A 10 -6.83 46.64 -33.43
CA LEU A 10 -7.35 45.27 -33.46
C LEU A 10 -6.26 44.19 -33.29
N ALA A 11 -4.98 44.53 -33.48
CA ALA A 11 -3.88 43.58 -33.37
C ALA A 11 -3.41 43.36 -31.91
N LEU A 12 -3.72 44.27 -30.98
CA LEU A 12 -3.25 44.19 -29.60
C LEU A 12 -4.14 43.32 -28.68
N LEU A 13 -5.38 43.01 -29.11
CA LEU A 13 -6.34 42.24 -28.30
C LEU A 13 -6.21 40.72 -28.50
N CYS A 14 -5.60 40.26 -29.60
CA CYS A 14 -5.38 38.83 -29.86
C CYS A 14 -4.14 38.25 -29.15
N ALA A 15 -3.27 39.08 -28.58
CA ALA A 15 -2.06 38.61 -27.91
C ALA A 15 -2.30 38.13 -26.46
N PHE A 16 -3.47 38.40 -25.86
CA PHE A 16 -3.76 38.05 -24.46
C PHE A 16 -4.55 36.74 -24.26
N LEU A 17 -5.04 36.11 -25.32
CA LEU A 17 -5.78 34.83 -25.23
C LEU A 17 -4.90 33.59 -25.46
N ALA A 18 -3.59 33.75 -25.65
CA ALA A 18 -2.65 32.66 -25.87
C ALA A 18 -1.96 32.14 -24.59
N SER A 19 -2.41 32.54 -23.39
CA SER A 19 -1.77 32.18 -22.11
C SER A 19 -2.54 31.15 -21.27
N CYS A 20 -3.36 30.30 -21.89
CA CYS A 20 -3.97 29.14 -21.23
C CYS A 20 -3.22 27.85 -21.61
N ASN A 21 -1.93 27.77 -21.33
CA ASN A 21 -1.19 26.50 -21.33
C ASN A 21 0.14 26.68 -20.61
N LEU A 22 0.17 26.58 -19.27
CA LEU A 22 1.32 26.01 -18.55
C LEU A 22 1.09 25.84 -17.04
N ILE A 23 0.10 25.03 -16.64
CA ILE A 23 0.22 24.25 -15.40
C ILE A 23 -0.16 22.81 -15.74
N ARG A 24 0.71 22.15 -16.51
CA ARG A 24 0.73 20.69 -16.46
C ARG A 24 1.33 20.34 -15.10
N PRO A 25 0.65 19.59 -14.22
CA PRO A 25 1.33 19.01 -13.08
C PRO A 25 2.56 18.29 -13.61
N LYS A 26 3.70 18.51 -12.97
CA LYS A 26 4.98 17.89 -13.32
C LYS A 26 4.81 16.36 -13.30
N GLN A 27 4.36 15.78 -14.40
CA GLN A 27 4.53 14.37 -14.65
C GLN A 27 6.04 14.18 -14.76
N ARG A 28 6.63 13.58 -13.73
CA ARG A 28 7.96 13.00 -13.82
C ARG A 28 7.94 11.99 -14.96
N GLU A 29 8.32 12.43 -16.13
CA GLU A 29 8.60 11.54 -17.25
C GLU A 29 9.79 10.66 -16.84
N SER A 30 9.51 9.40 -16.50
CA SER A 30 10.46 8.29 -16.52
C SER A 30 9.68 6.99 -16.48
N ALA A 31 9.09 6.64 -17.61
CA ALA A 31 8.99 5.24 -17.98
C ALA A 31 10.42 4.80 -18.36
N GLU A 32 10.94 3.78 -17.67
CA GLU A 32 12.33 3.30 -17.69
C GLU A 32 13.24 4.01 -16.67
N GLY A 33 13.37 3.41 -15.47
CA GLY A 33 14.25 3.91 -14.40
C GLY A 33 13.55 4.47 -13.16
N GLU A 34 12.26 4.20 -12.97
CA GLU A 34 11.56 4.58 -11.73
C GLU A 34 12.18 3.84 -10.53
N GLY A 35 12.95 4.58 -9.72
CA GLY A 35 13.56 4.05 -8.51
C GLY A 35 12.54 3.68 -7.44
N MET A 36 12.98 2.96 -6.41
CA MET A 36 12.13 2.60 -5.28
C MET A 36 11.57 3.86 -4.58
N PRO A 37 10.29 3.86 -4.17
CA PRO A 37 9.67 5.01 -3.52
C PRO A 37 10.36 5.29 -2.18
N ALA A 38 10.48 6.56 -1.82
CA ALA A 38 11.06 6.95 -0.53
C ALA A 38 10.04 6.79 0.61
N THR A 39 8.77 7.07 0.32
CA THR A 39 7.65 6.92 1.26
C THR A 39 6.72 5.81 0.79
N ALA A 40 6.26 4.97 1.71
CA ALA A 40 5.33 3.89 1.40
C ALA A 40 4.24 3.78 2.46
N ALA A 41 3.05 3.32 2.06
CA ALA A 41 1.99 2.94 2.99
C ALA A 41 1.56 1.49 2.75
N VAL A 42 1.22 0.78 3.83
CA VAL A 42 0.69 -0.58 3.76
C VAL A 42 -0.83 -0.52 3.93
N VAL A 43 -1.56 -0.82 2.86
CA VAL A 43 -3.02 -0.88 2.91
C VAL A 43 -3.51 -2.17 3.59
N PRO A 44 -4.79 -2.28 3.99
CA PRO A 44 -5.35 -3.52 4.50
C PRO A 44 -5.05 -4.71 3.56
N VAL A 45 -4.64 -5.82 4.14
CA VAL A 45 -4.35 -7.06 3.40
C VAL A 45 -5.67 -7.62 2.89
N ASN A 46 -5.74 -7.92 1.59
CA ASN A 46 -6.86 -8.62 1.00
C ASN A 46 -6.91 -10.06 1.55
N ASN A 47 -7.90 -10.37 2.38
CA ASN A 47 -8.02 -11.66 3.04
C ASN A 47 -8.95 -12.59 2.26
N GLN A 48 -8.38 -13.62 1.63
CA GLN A 48 -9.13 -14.70 0.98
C GLN A 48 -9.20 -15.97 1.84
N SER A 49 -8.65 -15.91 3.06
CA SER A 49 -8.67 -17.01 4.03
C SER A 49 -9.81 -16.86 5.05
N GLN A 50 -10.02 -17.90 5.86
CA GLN A 50 -10.96 -17.86 6.98
C GLN A 50 -10.38 -17.22 8.26
N ASP A 51 -9.08 -16.91 8.28
CA ASP A 51 -8.41 -16.37 9.46
C ASP A 51 -8.50 -14.83 9.47
N ILE A 52 -9.21 -14.29 10.46
CA ILE A 52 -9.42 -12.84 10.64
C ILE A 52 -8.23 -12.13 11.31
N THR A 53 -7.30 -12.88 11.90
CA THR A 53 -6.17 -12.34 12.70
C THR A 53 -4.90 -12.19 11.86
N MET A 54 -4.63 -13.17 10.98
CA MET A 54 -3.44 -13.19 10.13
C MET A 54 -3.28 -11.97 9.22
N PRO A 55 -4.30 -11.44 8.52
CA PRO A 55 -4.11 -10.25 7.67
C PRO A 55 -3.64 -9.03 8.47
N VAL A 56 -4.12 -8.86 9.71
CA VAL A 56 -3.72 -7.77 10.61
C VAL A 56 -2.26 -7.93 11.05
N LEU A 57 -1.86 -9.15 11.43
CA LEU A 57 -0.47 -9.43 11.83
C LEU A 57 0.50 -9.27 10.65
N ILE A 58 0.12 -9.72 9.46
CA ILE A 58 0.92 -9.56 8.25
C ILE A 58 1.14 -8.07 7.95
N ARG A 59 0.07 -7.26 7.97
CA ARG A 59 0.18 -5.80 7.81
C ARG A 59 1.09 -5.18 8.86
N TYR A 60 0.96 -5.58 10.12
CA TYR A 60 1.83 -5.09 11.19
C TYR A 60 3.31 -5.32 10.86
N PHE A 61 3.67 -6.56 10.52
CA PHE A 61 5.06 -6.88 10.24
C PHE A 61 5.56 -6.26 8.93
N LEU A 62 4.68 -6.06 7.93
CA LEU A 62 5.04 -5.33 6.71
C LEU A 62 5.45 -3.90 7.02
N GLU A 63 4.65 -3.16 7.79
CA GLU A 63 4.98 -1.77 8.15
C GLU A 63 6.31 -1.70 8.91
N GLU A 64 6.52 -2.55 9.91
CA GLU A 64 7.78 -2.57 10.68
C GLU A 64 8.98 -2.91 9.79
N ALA A 65 8.84 -3.88 8.88
CA ALA A 65 9.94 -4.32 8.04
C ALA A 65 10.24 -3.35 6.88
N LEU A 66 9.27 -2.51 6.47
CA LEU A 66 9.51 -1.44 5.52
C LEU A 66 10.36 -0.32 6.13
N ASP A 67 10.10 0.04 7.40
CA ASP A 67 10.95 0.97 8.15
C ASP A 67 12.39 0.43 8.20
N ASP A 68 12.57 -0.86 8.52
CA ASP A 68 13.90 -1.53 8.53
C ASP A 68 14.61 -1.53 7.16
N LYS A 69 13.84 -1.51 6.06
CA LYS A 69 14.36 -1.44 4.67
C LYS A 69 14.61 0.00 4.20
N GLY A 70 14.46 0.99 5.09
CA GLY A 70 14.70 2.39 4.80
C GLY A 70 13.63 3.04 3.94
N PHE A 71 12.41 2.50 3.94
CA PHE A 71 11.23 3.24 3.49
C PHE A 71 10.72 4.10 4.66
N LYS A 72 10.15 5.27 4.37
CA LYS A 72 9.42 6.03 5.38
C LYS A 72 7.95 5.60 5.36
N VAL A 73 7.41 5.17 6.50
CA VAL A 73 5.98 4.84 6.65
C VAL A 73 5.28 5.94 7.47
N PRO A 74 4.85 7.06 6.86
CA PRO A 74 4.38 8.24 7.59
C PRO A 74 3.02 8.06 8.28
N ILE A 75 2.21 7.11 7.80
CA ILE A 75 0.86 6.86 8.29
C ILE A 75 0.71 5.35 8.50
N ARG A 76 0.22 4.96 9.68
CA ARG A 76 0.16 3.56 10.13
C ARG A 76 -1.20 3.23 10.70
N PHE A 77 -1.61 1.96 10.60
CA PHE A 77 -2.80 1.39 11.27
C PHE A 77 -4.00 2.34 11.33
N ASP A 78 -4.40 2.75 12.54
CA ASP A 78 -5.66 3.42 12.84
C ASP A 78 -5.81 4.73 12.04
N GLU A 79 -4.72 5.50 11.87
CA GLU A 79 -4.75 6.73 11.05
C GLU A 79 -4.92 6.41 9.56
N LEU A 80 -4.22 5.38 9.07
CA LEU A 80 -4.34 4.95 7.68
C LEU A 80 -5.77 4.47 7.41
N ASP A 81 -6.34 3.69 8.31
CA ASP A 81 -7.69 3.13 8.19
C ASP A 81 -8.76 4.23 8.25
N ASN A 82 -8.56 5.24 9.10
CA ASN A 82 -9.44 6.42 9.12
C ASN A 82 -9.44 7.15 7.78
N ARG A 83 -8.27 7.35 7.16
CA ARG A 83 -8.15 8.01 5.86
C ARG A 83 -8.73 7.17 4.72
N LEU A 84 -8.48 5.85 4.73
CA LEU A 84 -9.08 4.95 3.76
C LEU A 84 -10.61 4.91 3.88
N ARG A 85 -11.16 4.94 5.11
CA ARG A 85 -12.60 5.01 5.34
C ARG A 85 -13.24 6.27 4.77
N GLN A 86 -12.53 7.40 4.77
CA GLN A 86 -12.99 8.64 4.11
C GLN A 86 -13.08 8.48 2.58
N LEU A 87 -12.36 7.52 1.99
CA LEU A 87 -12.42 7.16 0.57
C LEU A 87 -13.40 6.02 0.29
N GLY A 88 -14.17 5.56 1.29
CA GLY A 88 -15.08 4.42 1.17
C GLY A 88 -14.37 3.06 1.16
N ILE A 89 -13.09 3.01 1.57
CA ILE A 89 -12.29 1.78 1.61
C ILE A 89 -12.19 1.30 3.05
N THR A 90 -12.70 0.10 3.29
CA THR A 90 -12.63 -0.62 4.57
C THR A 90 -11.86 -1.92 4.46
N GLU A 91 -11.87 -2.55 3.28
CA GLU A 91 -11.32 -3.88 3.04
C GLU A 91 -10.19 -3.86 1.99
N GLY A 92 -9.22 -4.76 2.16
CA GLY A 92 -8.09 -4.86 1.23
C GLY A 92 -8.51 -5.20 -0.20
N ALA A 93 -9.59 -5.95 -0.37
CA ALA A 93 -10.15 -6.30 -1.68
C ALA A 93 -10.64 -5.09 -2.50
N GLN A 94 -10.93 -3.97 -1.85
CA GLN A 94 -11.38 -2.74 -2.51
C GLN A 94 -10.22 -1.93 -3.09
N VAL A 95 -8.97 -2.24 -2.71
CA VAL A 95 -7.78 -1.58 -3.26
C VAL A 95 -7.38 -2.28 -4.56
N ASN A 96 -7.40 -1.55 -5.67
CA ASN A 96 -7.08 -2.06 -7.00
C ASN A 96 -6.31 -1.00 -7.80
N ASP A 97 -5.83 -1.38 -8.98
CA ASP A 97 -4.99 -0.52 -9.80
C ASP A 97 -5.73 0.77 -10.25
N GLY A 98 -7.06 0.73 -10.32
CA GLY A 98 -7.91 1.88 -10.70
C GLY A 98 -8.05 2.95 -9.62
N ASN A 99 -7.76 2.66 -8.35
CA ASN A 99 -7.85 3.63 -7.26
C ASN A 99 -6.53 3.87 -6.51
N ILE A 100 -5.45 3.17 -6.88
CA ILE A 100 -4.16 3.23 -6.17
C ILE A 100 -3.53 4.62 -6.18
N GLN A 101 -3.68 5.37 -7.28
CA GLN A 101 -3.14 6.72 -7.42
C GLN A 101 -3.87 7.69 -6.48
N ASN A 102 -5.21 7.62 -6.44
CA ASN A 102 -6.03 8.45 -5.54
C ASN A 102 -5.72 8.14 -4.06
N ILE A 103 -5.57 6.85 -3.72
CA ILE A 103 -5.18 6.41 -2.38
C ILE A 103 -3.82 7.00 -2.01
N GLY A 104 -2.81 6.83 -2.87
CA GLY A 104 -1.46 7.32 -2.62
C GLY A 104 -1.40 8.84 -2.45
N GLN A 105 -2.16 9.59 -3.25
CA GLN A 105 -2.28 11.05 -3.13
C GLN A 105 -2.91 11.48 -1.79
N ASN A 106 -3.98 10.81 -1.36
CA ASN A 106 -4.63 11.09 -0.06
C ASN A 106 -3.75 10.74 1.14
N LEU A 107 -3.00 9.64 1.03
CA LEU A 107 -2.03 9.21 2.03
C LEU A 107 -0.71 9.98 1.95
N LYS A 108 -0.49 10.78 0.89
CA LYS A 108 0.75 11.53 0.63
C LYS A 108 1.98 10.64 0.63
N VAL A 109 1.90 9.50 -0.06
CA VAL A 109 3.00 8.53 -0.22
C VAL A 109 3.32 8.27 -1.69
N ASP A 110 4.55 7.86 -1.95
CA ASP A 110 5.06 7.58 -3.30
C ASP A 110 4.81 6.11 -3.73
N GLY A 111 4.61 5.21 -2.75
CA GLY A 111 4.37 3.79 -2.98
C GLY A 111 3.25 3.22 -2.10
N ILE A 112 2.52 2.26 -2.65
CA ILE A 112 1.51 1.48 -1.92
C ILE A 112 1.94 0.02 -1.89
N VAL A 113 2.02 -0.56 -0.69
CA VAL A 113 2.24 -1.98 -0.48
C VAL A 113 0.89 -2.66 -0.29
N GLN A 114 0.56 -3.55 -1.22
CA GLN A 114 -0.61 -4.42 -1.17
C GLN A 114 -0.19 -5.83 -0.76
N GLY A 115 -1.01 -6.50 0.03
CA GLY A 115 -0.85 -7.92 0.34
C GLY A 115 -2.15 -8.67 0.03
N THR A 116 -2.03 -9.90 -0.46
CA THR A 116 -3.14 -10.86 -0.54
C THR A 116 -2.79 -12.10 0.27
N LEU A 117 -3.65 -12.45 1.24
CA LEU A 117 -3.55 -13.68 2.01
C LEU A 117 -4.47 -14.73 1.40
N TYR A 118 -3.90 -15.72 0.74
CA TYR A 118 -4.65 -16.78 0.05
C TYR A 118 -5.06 -17.89 1.00
N GLU A 119 -4.14 -18.32 1.86
CA GLU A 119 -4.33 -19.52 2.66
C GLU A 119 -3.77 -19.36 4.07
N VAL A 120 -4.57 -19.79 5.04
CA VAL A 120 -4.15 -20.11 6.40
C VAL A 120 -4.80 -21.45 6.74
N SER A 121 -4.01 -22.52 6.72
CA SER A 121 -4.51 -23.87 6.98
C SER A 121 -3.67 -24.57 8.05
N MET A 122 -4.28 -25.54 8.73
CA MET A 122 -3.59 -26.40 9.70
C MET A 122 -3.97 -27.85 9.42
N ASN A 123 -2.98 -28.67 9.05
CA ASN A 123 -3.17 -30.08 8.76
C ASN A 123 -2.10 -30.92 9.47
N LYS A 124 -2.50 -31.93 10.24
CA LYS A 124 -1.60 -32.84 10.97
C LYS A 124 -0.49 -32.14 11.76
N GLY A 125 -0.83 -31.04 12.45
CA GLY A 125 0.14 -30.25 13.22
C GLY A 125 1.08 -29.38 12.39
N VAL A 126 0.88 -29.28 11.07
CA VAL A 126 1.59 -28.35 10.20
C VAL A 126 0.66 -27.18 9.88
N LYS A 127 1.12 -25.96 10.17
CA LYS A 127 0.43 -24.73 9.78
C LYS A 127 1.06 -24.18 8.50
N VAL A 128 0.24 -23.91 7.50
CA VAL A 128 0.63 -23.38 6.19
C VAL A 128 0.06 -21.98 6.00
N LEU A 129 0.90 -21.04 5.57
CA LEU A 129 0.49 -19.70 5.16
C LEU A 129 0.96 -19.44 3.73
N ARG A 130 0.04 -18.99 2.86
CA ARG A 130 0.35 -18.55 1.50
C ARG A 130 -0.13 -17.13 1.28
N ALA A 131 0.77 -16.25 0.85
CA ALA A 131 0.45 -14.85 0.56
C ALA A 131 1.27 -14.30 -0.62
N SER A 132 0.77 -13.24 -1.24
CA SER A 132 1.51 -12.40 -2.18
C SER A 132 1.58 -10.97 -1.69
N PHE A 133 2.63 -10.27 -2.11
CA PHE A 133 2.88 -8.87 -1.79
C PHE A 133 3.29 -8.14 -3.05
N ARG A 134 2.81 -6.91 -3.21
CA ARG A 134 3.17 -6.02 -4.32
C ARG A 134 3.47 -4.64 -3.78
N LEU A 135 4.51 -4.01 -4.30
CA LEU A 135 4.79 -2.58 -4.12
C LEU A 135 4.48 -1.89 -5.45
N VAL A 136 3.53 -0.96 -5.42
CA VAL A 136 3.04 -0.24 -6.59
C VAL A 136 3.44 1.23 -6.49
N SER A 137 3.99 1.79 -7.56
CA SER A 137 4.22 3.23 -7.66
C SER A 137 2.88 3.96 -7.70
N VAL A 138 2.72 4.97 -6.85
CA VAL A 138 1.55 5.88 -6.90
C VAL A 138 1.61 6.77 -8.13
N PHE A 139 2.80 7.08 -8.62
CA PHE A 139 2.99 7.99 -9.74
C PHE A 139 2.63 7.33 -11.08
N SER A 140 3.13 6.11 -11.32
CA SER A 140 2.94 5.40 -12.59
C SER A 140 1.84 4.34 -12.54
N GLY A 141 1.39 3.93 -11.34
CA GLY A 141 0.51 2.78 -11.16
C GLY A 141 1.18 1.43 -11.43
N ARG A 142 2.49 1.41 -11.73
CA ARG A 142 3.22 0.18 -12.07
C ARG A 142 3.64 -0.57 -10.81
N THR A 143 3.57 -1.90 -10.86
CA THR A 143 4.19 -2.77 -9.86
C THR A 143 5.71 -2.66 -9.98
N LEU A 144 6.36 -2.16 -8.94
CA LEU A 144 7.82 -2.02 -8.84
C LEU A 144 8.47 -3.27 -8.23
N TRP A 145 7.72 -4.00 -7.41
CA TRP A 145 8.16 -5.25 -6.81
C TRP A 145 6.97 -6.14 -6.51
N GLU A 146 7.13 -7.44 -6.69
CA GLU A 146 6.13 -8.45 -6.36
C GLU A 146 6.80 -9.72 -5.85
N LYS A 147 6.18 -10.33 -4.85
CA LYS A 147 6.64 -11.60 -4.29
C LYS A 147 5.49 -12.43 -3.75
N GLN A 148 5.41 -13.68 -4.20
CA GLN A 148 4.60 -14.71 -3.56
C GLN A 148 5.48 -15.56 -2.63
N VAL A 149 4.96 -15.86 -1.44
CA VAL A 149 5.63 -16.66 -0.42
C VAL A 149 4.65 -17.66 0.18
N GLU A 150 5.17 -18.86 0.41
CA GLU A 150 4.52 -19.90 1.17
C GLU A 150 5.46 -20.34 2.28
N ILE A 151 4.93 -20.48 3.49
CA ILE A 151 5.68 -21.02 4.62
C ILE A 151 4.88 -22.11 5.31
N GLU A 152 5.61 -23.13 5.72
CA GLU A 152 5.10 -24.19 6.56
C GLU A 152 5.84 -24.17 7.90
N GLN A 153 5.09 -24.43 8.97
CA GLN A 153 5.65 -24.60 10.31
C GLN A 153 4.95 -25.75 11.01
N LYS A 154 5.74 -26.71 11.50
CA LYS A 154 5.27 -27.69 12.49
C LYS A 154 4.94 -26.95 13.78
N VAL A 155 3.66 -26.92 14.13
CA VAL A 155 3.15 -26.40 15.39
C VAL A 155 3.09 -27.59 16.34
N GLY A 156 4.00 -27.65 17.32
CA GLY A 156 3.83 -28.59 18.43
C GLY A 156 2.54 -28.26 19.18
N ASP A 157 1.74 -29.30 19.48
CA ASP A 157 0.39 -29.47 20.08
C ASP A 157 -0.33 -28.36 20.88
N ARG A 158 0.10 -27.10 20.89
CA ARG A 158 -0.54 -26.02 21.64
C ARG A 158 -0.55 -24.72 20.85
N LEU A 159 -1.69 -24.44 20.24
CA LEU A 159 -2.18 -23.08 20.11
C LEU A 159 -3.55 -23.00 20.78
N PRO A 160 -3.78 -22.08 21.72
CA PRO A 160 -5.13 -21.82 22.20
C PRO A 160 -5.91 -21.17 21.06
N VAL A 161 -6.81 -21.95 20.45
CA VAL A 161 -7.92 -21.39 19.69
C VAL A 161 -8.91 -20.89 20.72
N LYS A 162 -8.86 -19.60 21.07
CA LYS A 162 -10.02 -18.92 21.69
C LYS A 162 -9.88 -17.41 21.68
N GLY A 163 -10.85 -16.79 21.03
CA GLY A 163 -11.17 -15.38 21.11
C GLY A 163 -12.17 -15.04 20.03
N THR A 164 -13.44 -14.85 20.41
CA THR A 164 -14.41 -14.14 19.57
C THR A 164 -13.84 -12.73 19.38
N VAL A 165 -13.44 -12.38 18.17
CA VAL A 165 -12.86 -11.06 17.90
C VAL A 165 -13.92 -10.16 17.31
N THR A 166 -14.35 -9.18 18.10
CA THR A 166 -15.01 -7.96 17.62
C THR A 166 -14.11 -7.26 16.61
N SER A 167 -14.69 -6.69 15.55
CA SER A 167 -14.01 -6.08 14.39
C SER A 167 -13.08 -4.89 14.69
N ASP A 168 -12.96 -4.48 15.95
CA ASP A 168 -12.16 -3.33 16.37
C ASP A 168 -10.70 -3.76 16.64
N TRP A 169 -9.96 -3.96 15.55
CA TRP A 169 -8.52 -4.19 15.60
C TRP A 169 -7.78 -2.87 15.81
N THR A 170 -7.05 -2.75 16.93
CA THR A 170 -6.17 -1.60 17.21
C THR A 170 -4.69 -1.98 17.11
N LEU A 171 -3.82 -1.02 16.79
CA LEU A 171 -2.36 -1.20 16.81
C LEU A 171 -1.86 -1.82 18.13
N LYS A 172 -2.48 -1.45 19.27
CA LYS A 172 -2.17 -1.99 20.60
C LYS A 172 -2.40 -3.51 20.66
N ARG A 173 -3.50 -4.00 20.08
CA ARG A 173 -3.83 -5.42 20.03
C ARG A 173 -2.88 -6.20 19.14
N ALA A 174 -2.55 -5.68 17.96
CA ALA A 174 -1.55 -6.26 17.07
C ALA A 174 -0.19 -6.42 17.78
N ARG A 175 0.31 -5.36 18.42
CA ARG A 175 1.55 -5.37 19.21
C ARG A 175 1.54 -6.36 20.37
N SER A 176 0.40 -6.59 21.01
CA SER A 176 0.29 -7.60 22.07
C SER A 176 0.46 -9.02 21.50
N MET A 177 -0.16 -9.30 20.34
CA MET A 177 -0.10 -10.61 19.71
C MET A 177 1.28 -10.92 19.10
N THR A 178 2.03 -9.91 18.65
CA THR A 178 3.39 -10.11 18.12
C THR A 178 4.38 -10.61 19.16
N ARG A 179 4.13 -10.34 20.45
CA ARG A 179 4.91 -10.85 21.58
C ARG A 179 4.59 -12.30 21.93
N SER A 180 3.46 -12.82 21.44
CA SER A 180 3.04 -14.20 21.66
C SER A 180 3.54 -15.15 20.55
N GLY A 181 3.34 -16.46 20.73
CA GLY A 181 3.63 -17.46 19.70
C GLY A 181 2.92 -17.21 18.36
N ALA A 182 1.76 -16.53 18.36
CA ALA A 182 0.98 -16.23 17.17
C ALA A 182 1.70 -15.31 16.17
N GLY A 183 2.65 -14.47 16.64
CA GLY A 183 3.39 -13.55 15.78
C GLY A 183 4.55 -14.18 15.00
N LYS A 184 5.03 -15.37 15.40
CA LYS A 184 6.26 -15.97 14.83
C LYS A 184 6.13 -16.26 13.34
N LEU A 185 5.02 -16.88 12.96
CA LEU A 185 4.77 -17.34 11.60
C LEU A 185 4.55 -16.17 10.62
N PRO A 186 3.64 -15.21 10.87
CA PRO A 186 3.51 -14.04 10.00
C PRO A 186 4.77 -13.18 9.93
N LYS A 187 5.55 -13.06 11.03
CA LYS A 187 6.85 -12.37 11.00
C LYS A 187 7.84 -13.06 10.05
N LYS A 188 7.89 -14.40 10.08
CA LYS A 188 8.73 -15.19 9.17
C LYS A 188 8.30 -14.99 7.72
N LEU A 189 6.98 -15.04 7.44
CA LEU A 189 6.41 -14.83 6.10
C LEU A 189 6.88 -13.51 5.50
N VAL A 190 6.65 -12.42 6.23
CA VAL A 190 7.01 -11.07 5.79
C VAL A 190 8.51 -10.93 5.60
N ARG A 191 9.31 -11.43 6.55
CA ARG A 191 10.78 -11.40 6.41
C ARG A 191 11.24 -12.14 5.16
N ASP A 192 10.72 -13.34 4.91
CA ASP A 192 11.09 -14.14 3.75
C ASP A 192 10.65 -13.48 2.43
N ALA A 193 9.50 -12.80 2.42
CA ALA A 193 9.07 -11.98 1.29
C ALA A 193 10.04 -10.83 1.02
N LEU A 194 10.32 -10.01 2.04
CA LEU A 194 11.08 -8.77 1.87
C LEU A 194 12.60 -8.97 1.73
N LYS A 195 13.12 -10.20 1.80
CA LYS A 195 14.53 -10.49 1.50
C LYS A 195 14.94 -9.98 0.11
N THR A 196 14.04 -10.05 -0.86
CA THR A 196 14.30 -9.59 -2.23
C THR A 196 13.90 -8.13 -2.47
N LEU A 197 13.25 -7.48 -1.50
CA LEU A 197 12.88 -6.08 -1.61
C LEU A 197 14.10 -5.21 -1.26
N LYS A 198 14.57 -4.43 -2.25
CA LYS A 198 15.69 -3.48 -2.14
C LYS A 198 17.00 -4.19 -1.75
N ASN A 199 17.85 -4.43 -2.76
CA ASN A 199 19.26 -4.81 -2.58
C ASN A 199 20.12 -3.56 -2.54
#